data_AF-A0A377VAC0-F1
#
_entry.id   AF-A0A377VAC0-F1
#
_cell.length_a   1.000
_cell.length_b   1.000
_cell.length_c   1.000
_cell.angle_alpha   90.00
_cell.angle_beta   90.00
_cell.angle_gamma   90.00
#
_symmetry.space_group_name_H-M   'P 1'
#
loop_
_entity.id
_entity.type
_entity.pdbx_description
1 polymer ?
#
loop_
_entity_poly.entity_id
_entity_poly.type
_entity_poly.pdbx_seq_one_letter_code
_entity_poly.pdbx_strand_id
1 'polypeptide(L)'
;MSCAGGWRRQGVPCQTITYDGGGDAAALGALAARSSPLRVGIGLSASGEIALTHAQLPADAPLATGHVTDSDDHLRTLGANAGQLVKVLPLSERN
;
A
#
# COMPACT_ATOMS: atom_id res chain seq x y z
N MET A 1 -16.01 16.66 10.37
CA MET A 1 -14.57 16.34 10.42
C MET A 1 -14.12 16.04 9.01
N SER A 2 -13.30 16.93 8.43
CA SER A 2 -13.01 16.98 7.00
C SER A 2 -11.68 16.28 6.70
N CYS A 3 -11.71 15.30 5.80
CA CYS A 3 -10.53 14.54 5.37
C CYS A 3 -9.68 15.37 4.38
N ALA A 4 -8.65 16.05 4.87
CA ALA A 4 -7.51 16.47 4.06
C ALA A 4 -6.41 15.40 4.20
N GLY A 5 -5.70 14.90 3.20
CA GLY A 5 -5.59 15.16 1.77
C GLY A 5 -4.44 14.27 1.27
N GLY A 6 -4.52 13.71 0.07
CA GLY A 6 -3.40 12.95 -0.52
C GLY A 6 -3.80 11.77 -1.41
N TRP A 7 -4.73 10.93 -0.95
CA TRP A 7 -5.02 9.63 -1.60
C TRP A 7 -6.04 9.70 -2.75
N ARG A 8 -6.83 10.78 -2.86
CA ARG A 8 -7.84 10.97 -3.91
C ARG A 8 -7.27 11.43 -5.27
N ARG A 9 -5.96 11.64 -5.40
CA ARG A 9 -5.37 12.22 -6.62
C ARG A 9 -5.32 11.30 -7.84
N GLN A 10 -5.63 10.00 -7.69
CA GLN A 10 -5.59 9.05 -8.80
C GLN A 10 -6.96 8.51 -9.23
N GLY A 11 -8.06 8.82 -8.53
CA GLY A 11 -9.38 8.28 -8.88
C GLY A 11 -9.53 6.76 -8.67
N VAL A 12 -8.57 6.12 -7.99
CA VAL A 12 -8.63 4.70 -7.61
C VAL A 12 -9.34 4.60 -6.25
N PRO A 13 -10.37 3.76 -6.09
CA PRO A 13 -11.01 3.56 -4.80
C PRO A 13 -10.02 2.93 -3.81
N CYS A 14 -9.84 3.57 -2.66
CA CYS A 14 -9.06 3.04 -1.54
C CYS A 14 -10.00 2.65 -0.41
N GLN A 15 -9.84 1.43 0.11
CA GLN A 15 -10.57 0.93 1.27
C GLN A 15 -9.58 0.51 2.34
N THR A 16 -9.75 1.05 3.55
CA THR A 16 -8.96 0.65 4.72
C THR A 16 -9.73 -0.41 5.50
N ILE A 17 -9.08 -1.53 5.79
CA ILE A 17 -9.66 -2.64 6.56
C ILE A 17 -8.71 -2.90 7.72
N THR A 18 -9.26 -2.94 8.94
CA THR A 18 -8.49 -3.35 10.13
C THR A 18 -8.47 -4.87 10.21
N TYR A 19 -7.29 -5.43 10.47
CA TYR A 19 -7.10 -6.88 10.63
C TYR A 19 -6.52 -7.19 12.01
N ASP A 20 -7.33 -7.80 12.87
CA ASP A 20 -6.99 -8.06 14.28
C ASP A 20 -6.15 -9.34 14.49
N GLY A 21 -5.85 -10.09 13.42
CA GLY A 21 -5.07 -11.33 13.51
C GLY A 21 -3.56 -11.12 13.71
N GLY A 22 -3.09 -9.87 13.68
CA GLY A 22 -1.66 -9.56 13.66
C GLY A 22 -0.97 -10.06 12.38
N GLY A 23 0.30 -9.68 12.21
CA GLY A 23 1.10 -10.08 11.05
C GLY A 23 2.15 -9.05 10.68
N ASP A 24 3.17 -9.49 9.94
CA ASP A 24 4.08 -8.56 9.29
C ASP A 24 3.39 -7.83 8.13
N ALA A 25 3.98 -6.72 7.71
CA ALA A 25 3.40 -5.87 6.67
C ALA A 25 3.22 -6.60 5.34
N ALA A 26 4.13 -7.53 5.02
CA ALA A 26 4.13 -8.26 3.75
C ALA A 26 2.95 -9.25 3.67
N ALA A 27 2.71 -10.02 4.73
CA ALA A 27 1.57 -10.92 4.87
C ALA A 27 0.25 -10.16 4.80
N LEU A 28 0.14 -9.04 5.53
CA LEU A 28 -1.05 -8.19 5.51
C LEU A 28 -1.28 -7.57 4.11
N GLY A 29 -0.21 -7.14 3.43
CA GLY A 29 -0.29 -6.63 2.07
C GLY A 29 -0.73 -7.69 1.07
N ALA A 30 -0.22 -8.92 1.20
CA ALA A 30 -0.61 -10.04 0.35
C ALA A 30 -2.08 -10.43 0.56
N LEU A 31 -2.56 -10.42 1.80
CA LEU A 31 -3.98 -10.63 2.13
C LEU A 31 -4.87 -9.55 1.52
N ALA A 32 -4.48 -8.28 1.67
CA ALA A 32 -5.19 -7.15 1.08
C ALA A 32 -5.24 -7.25 -0.45
N ALA A 33 -4.12 -7.61 -1.10
CA ALA A 33 -4.02 -7.74 -2.54
C ALA A 33 -4.92 -8.87 -3.08
N ARG A 34 -4.98 -10.01 -2.39
CA ARG A 34 -5.84 -11.15 -2.76
C ARG A 34 -7.33 -10.85 -2.57
N SER A 35 -7.67 -10.03 -1.57
CA SER A 35 -9.05 -9.64 -1.27
C SER A 35 -9.54 -8.49 -2.15
N SER A 36 -8.62 -7.72 -2.72
CA SER A 36 -8.91 -6.57 -3.58
C SER A 36 -9.25 -7.02 -5.01
N PRO A 37 -10.35 -6.52 -5.63
CA PRO A 37 -10.66 -6.80 -7.03
C PRO A 37 -9.60 -6.20 -7.97
N LEU A 38 -8.86 -5.19 -7.51
CA LEU A 38 -7.76 -4.56 -8.25
C LEU A 38 -6.44 -5.31 -8.12
N ARG A 39 -6.40 -6.40 -7.34
CA ARG A 39 -5.21 -7.23 -7.09
C ARG A 39 -4.04 -6.50 -6.46
N VAL A 40 -4.22 -5.26 -6.00
CA VAL A 40 -3.22 -4.44 -5.29
C VAL A 40 -3.60 -4.35 -3.82
N GLY A 41 -2.62 -4.45 -2.93
CA GLY A 41 -2.80 -4.38 -1.49
C GLY A 41 -1.67 -3.64 -0.79
N ILE A 42 -2.00 -2.96 0.30
CA ILE A 42 -1.05 -2.35 1.22
C ILE A 42 -1.27 -2.96 2.60
N GLY A 43 -0.21 -3.49 3.20
CA GLY A 43 -0.21 -3.96 4.58
C GLY A 43 0.48 -2.96 5.50
N LEU A 44 -0.06 -2.79 6.70
CA LEU A 44 0.53 -2.02 7.78
C LEU A 44 0.62 -2.91 9.01
N SER A 45 1.85 -3.20 9.45
CA SER A 45 2.08 -3.98 10.66
C SER A 45 1.91 -3.13 11.93
N ALA A 46 1.74 -3.80 13.07
CA ALA A 46 1.68 -3.13 14.37
C ALA A 46 2.99 -2.40 14.75
N SER A 47 4.14 -2.82 14.21
CA SER A 47 5.42 -2.13 14.42
C SER A 47 5.56 -0.88 13.56
N GLY A 48 4.67 -0.64 12.60
CA GLY A 48 4.72 0.51 11.70
C GLY A 48 5.33 0.23 10.33
N GLU A 49 5.74 -1.00 10.04
CA GLU A 49 6.18 -1.39 8.68
C GLU A 49 5.01 -1.35 7.70
N ILE A 50 5.27 -0.87 6.50
CA ILE A 50 4.33 -0.74 5.39
C ILE A 50 4.86 -1.57 4.22
N ALA A 51 3.99 -2.36 3.59
CA ALA A 51 4.33 -3.09 2.37
C ALA A 51 3.25 -2.95 1.31
N LEU A 52 3.63 -2.46 0.13
CA LEU A 52 2.81 -2.43 -1.08
C LEU A 52 3.12 -3.68 -1.91
N THR A 53 2.09 -4.42 -2.30
CA THR A 53 2.24 -5.62 -3.13
C THR A 53 1.09 -5.81 -4.12
N HIS A 54 1.28 -6.77 -5.02
CA HIS A 54 0.30 -7.22 -6.00
C HIS A 54 0.02 -8.71 -5.79
N ALA A 55 -1.20 -9.17 -6.08
CA ALA A 55 -1.63 -10.55 -5.82
C ALA A 55 -0.90 -11.61 -6.67
N GLN A 56 -0.13 -11.18 -7.68
CA GLN A 56 0.72 -12.06 -8.49
C GLN A 56 2.14 -12.19 -7.94
N LEU A 57 2.54 -11.33 -6.99
CA LEU A 57 3.86 -11.39 -6.39
C LEU A 57 3.90 -12.41 -5.23
N PRO A 58 5.07 -12.98 -4.95
CA PRO A 58 5.30 -13.76 -3.74
C PRO A 58 4.99 -12.94 -2.49
N ALA A 59 4.45 -13.58 -1.45
CA ALA A 59 4.06 -12.89 -0.21
C ALA A 59 5.27 -12.31 0.55
N ASP A 60 6.45 -12.89 0.34
CA ASP A 60 7.74 -12.50 0.91
C ASP A 60 8.51 -11.46 0.06
N ALA A 61 7.99 -11.10 -1.11
CA ALA A 61 8.61 -10.15 -2.02
C ALA A 61 7.64 -8.99 -2.38
N PRO A 62 7.34 -8.09 -1.43
CA PRO A 62 6.52 -6.92 -1.71
C PRO A 62 7.20 -6.00 -2.73
N LEU A 63 6.38 -5.31 -3.52
CA LEU A 63 6.85 -4.43 -4.59
C LEU A 63 7.55 -3.18 -4.05
N ALA A 64 7.06 -2.64 -2.93
CA ALA A 64 7.71 -1.54 -2.22
C ALA A 64 7.45 -1.67 -0.72
N THR A 65 8.40 -1.20 0.08
CA THR A 65 8.31 -1.18 1.55
C THR A 65 8.64 0.21 2.08
N GLY A 66 8.16 0.51 3.28
CA GLY A 66 8.47 1.73 4.03
C GLY A 66 8.02 1.60 5.48
N HIS A 67 8.16 2.67 6.23
CA HIS A 67 7.78 2.73 7.63
C HIS A 67 6.92 3.96 7.92
N VAL A 68 6.01 3.89 8.88
CA VAL A 68 5.14 5.03 9.27
C VAL A 68 5.90 6.26 9.76
N THR A 69 7.17 6.10 10.15
CA THR A 69 8.06 7.19 10.56
C THR A 69 8.89 7.76 9.40
N ASP A 70 8.73 7.24 8.19
CA ASP A 70 9.35 7.82 7.01
C ASP A 70 8.77 9.21 6.72
N SER A 71 9.46 9.98 5.87
CA SER A 71 9.00 11.30 5.48
C SER A 71 7.62 11.26 4.82
N ASP A 72 6.84 12.32 5.01
CA ASP A 72 5.52 12.47 4.38
C ASP A 72 5.59 12.33 2.84
N ASP A 73 6.68 12.78 2.23
CA ASP A 73 6.93 12.62 0.79
C ASP A 73 7.10 11.16 0.39
N HIS A 74 7.80 10.37 1.21
CA HIS A 74 7.96 8.94 0.98
C HIS A 74 6.63 8.19 1.13
N LEU A 75 5.83 8.50 2.16
CA LEU A 75 4.49 7.94 2.35
C LEU A 75 3.55 8.32 1.20
N ARG A 76 3.65 9.56 0.68
CA ARG A 76 2.91 9.99 -0.51
C ARG A 76 3.34 9.24 -1.75
N THR A 77 4.63 9.01 -1.95
CA THR A 77 5.16 8.22 -3.08
C THR A 77 4.69 6.78 -3.03
N LEU A 78 4.64 6.15 -1.85
CA LEU A 78 4.05 4.82 -1.69
C LEU A 78 2.57 4.78 -2.11
N GLY A 79 1.78 5.77 -1.68
CA GLY A 79 0.39 5.91 -2.13
C GLY A 79 0.26 6.19 -3.63
N ALA A 80 1.19 6.96 -4.21
CA ALA A 80 1.24 7.21 -5.65
C ALA A 80 1.52 5.92 -6.43
N ASN A 81 2.53 5.15 -6.01
CA ASN A 81 2.92 3.88 -6.60
C ASN A 81 1.79 2.86 -6.56
N ALA A 82 0.99 2.82 -5.49
CA ALA A 82 -0.19 1.95 -5.42
C ALA A 82 -1.22 2.25 -6.53
N GLY A 83 -1.53 3.52 -6.79
CA GLY A 83 -2.46 3.87 -7.86
C GLY A 83 -1.86 3.77 -9.26
N GLN A 84 -0.57 4.01 -9.43
CA GLN A 84 0.14 3.75 -10.69
C GLN A 84 0.12 2.26 -11.03
N LEU A 85 0.32 1.40 -10.02
CA LEU A 85 0.25 -0.06 -10.17
C LEU A 85 -1.13 -0.53 -10.65
N VAL A 86 -2.21 0.01 -10.07
CA VAL A 86 -3.58 -0.26 -10.54
C VAL A 86 -3.81 0.19 -11.98
N LYS A 87 -3.20 1.32 -12.38
CA LYS A 87 -3.35 1.90 -13.71
C LYS A 87 -2.35 1.35 -14.74
N VAL A 88 -1.46 0.44 -14.34
CA VAL A 88 -0.36 -0.06 -15.18
C VAL A 88 0.50 1.09 -15.73
N LEU A 89 0.84 2.04 -14.85
CA LEU A 89 1.73 3.16 -15.12
C LEU A 89 3.12 2.92 -14.50
N PRO A 90 4.19 3.54 -15.04
CA PRO A 90 5.51 3.49 -14.42
C PRO A 90 5.46 4.06 -13.00
N LEU A 91 6.20 3.40 -12.09
CA LEU A 91 6.26 3.76 -10.68
C LEU A 91 7.16 4.98 -10.47
N SER A 92 6.81 5.81 -9.50
CA SER A 92 7.65 6.94 -9.08
C SER A 92 8.80 6.46 -8.19
N GLU A 93 9.98 7.06 -8.40
CA GLU A 93 11.18 6.77 -7.63
C GLU A 93 11.06 7.26 -6.19
N ARG A 94 11.70 6.53 -5.27
CA ARG A 94 11.87 6.92 -3.86
C ARG A 94 13.05 7.88 -3.81
N ASN A 95 12.81 9.15 -3.48
CA ASN A 95 13.87 10.14 -3.21
C ASN A 95 13.97 10.39 -1.72
#